data_AF-A0A3E4UPS0-F1
#
_entry.id   AF-A0A3E4UPS0-F1
#
_cell.length_a   1.000
_cell.length_b   1.000
_cell.length_c   1.000
_cell.angle_alpha   90.00
_cell.angle_beta   90.00
_cell.angle_gamma   90.00
#
_symmetry.space_group_name_H-M   'P 1'
#
loop_
_entity.id
_entity.type
_entity.pdbx_description
1 polymer ?
#
loop_
_entity_poly.entity_id
_entity_poly.type
_entity_poly.pdbx_seq_one_letter_code
_entity_poly.pdbx_strand_id
1 'polypeptide(L)'
;MMEELNELFNITGGIVTTILLPLFGVFMFYDSKKRKAAAEARKAEADNITSYAAEWKELYEKKEHRVVELDSKIDQLYAEKNEDRQRIRELTEKNATLEIEKIKLEAKRCDVRGCSGRKPPSDY
;
A
#
# COMPACT_ATOMS: atom_id res chain seq x y z
N MET A 1 28.92 -7.07 83.66
CA MET A 1 27.77 -6.19 83.31
C MET A 1 27.94 -5.46 81.98
N MET A 2 29.13 -4.97 81.60
CA MET A 2 29.32 -4.39 80.25
C MET A 2 29.44 -5.42 79.12
N GLU A 3 30.05 -6.59 79.35
CA GLU A 3 30.24 -7.63 78.32
C GLU A 3 28.93 -8.31 77.93
N GLU A 4 28.08 -8.72 78.89
CA GLU A 4 26.76 -9.30 78.60
C GLU A 4 25.80 -8.32 77.91
N LEU A 5 25.92 -7.02 78.21
CA LEU A 5 25.13 -5.99 77.54
C LEU A 5 25.53 -5.90 76.06
N ASN A 6 26.83 -6.03 75.75
CA ASN A 6 27.36 -5.94 74.39
C ASN A 6 27.00 -7.17 73.54
N GLU A 7 26.97 -8.36 74.13
CA GLU A 7 26.47 -9.57 73.47
C GLU A 7 24.96 -9.48 73.17
N LEU A 8 24.16 -8.94 74.11
CA LEU A 8 22.73 -8.71 73.89
C LEU A 8 22.49 -7.70 72.77
N PHE A 9 23.26 -6.62 72.69
CA PHE A 9 23.19 -5.65 71.59
C PHE A 9 23.60 -6.23 70.24
N ASN A 10 24.60 -7.12 70.19
CA ASN A 10 25.01 -7.78 68.94
C ASN A 10 23.98 -8.79 68.44
N ILE A 11 23.37 -9.58 69.33
CA ILE A 11 22.32 -10.55 68.97
C ILE A 11 21.05 -9.81 68.52
N THR A 12 20.63 -8.78 69.26
CA THR A 12 19.45 -7.96 68.88
C THR A 12 19.68 -7.16 67.61
N GLY A 13 20.86 -6.55 67.44
CA GLY A 13 21.26 -5.87 66.21
C GLY A 13 21.33 -6.80 65.00
N GLY A 14 21.82 -8.04 65.20
CA GLY A 14 21.84 -9.08 64.17
C GLY A 14 20.45 -9.50 63.71
N ILE A 15 19.51 -9.68 64.63
CA ILE A 15 18.11 -10.03 64.31
C ILE A 15 17.40 -8.88 63.56
N VAL A 16 17.64 -7.63 63.97
CA VAL A 16 17.04 -6.45 63.32
C VAL A 16 17.51 -6.31 61.86
N THR A 17 18.80 -6.52 61.61
CA THR A 17 19.40 -6.38 60.27
C THR A 17 19.08 -7.53 59.33
N THR A 18 19.05 -8.77 59.85
CA THR A 18 18.86 -9.96 59.01
C THR A 18 17.39 -10.33 58.79
N ILE A 19 16.49 -9.97 59.71
CA ILE A 19 15.08 -10.42 59.66
C ILE A 19 14.13 -9.23 59.53
N LEU A 20 14.20 -8.25 60.43
CA LEU A 20 13.22 -7.16 60.45
C LEU A 20 13.36 -6.20 59.27
N LEU A 21 14.58 -5.78 58.92
CA LEU A 21 14.84 -4.88 57.80
C LEU A 21 14.38 -5.46 56.44
N PRO A 22 14.70 -6.73 56.09
CA PRO A 22 14.20 -7.34 54.86
C PRO A 22 12.68 -7.49 54.84
N LEU A 23 12.05 -7.88 55.95
CA LEU A 23 10.58 -7.98 56.05
C LEU A 23 9.90 -6.62 55.89
N PHE A 24 10.43 -5.57 56.51
CA PHE A 24 9.95 -4.20 56.32
C PHE A 24 10.14 -3.73 54.88
N GLY A 25 11.26 -4.08 54.25
CA GLY A 25 11.50 -3.84 52.83
C GLY A 25 10.45 -4.52 51.95
N VAL A 26 10.20 -5.82 52.14
CA VAL A 26 9.17 -6.56 51.39
C VAL A 26 7.79 -5.91 51.60
N PHE A 27 7.43 -5.58 52.84
CA PHE A 27 6.15 -4.92 53.14
C PHE A 27 6.01 -3.56 52.46
N MET A 28 7.03 -2.69 52.57
CA MET A 28 7.02 -1.36 51.97
C MET A 28 7.05 -1.41 50.43
N PHE A 29 7.77 -2.38 49.85
CA PHE A 29 7.89 -2.53 48.40
C PHE A 29 6.83 -3.44 47.76
N TYR A 30 6.00 -4.15 48.54
CA TYR A 30 4.93 -5.01 48.02
C TYR A 30 3.87 -4.20 47.26
N ASP A 31 3.37 -3.12 47.87
CA ASP A 31 2.37 -2.24 47.24
C ASP A 31 2.94 -1.50 46.03
N SER A 32 4.23 -1.11 46.07
CA SER A 32 4.87 -0.47 44.92
C SER A 32 5.11 -1.43 43.75
N LYS A 33 5.48 -2.69 44.02
CA LYS A 33 5.57 -3.75 43.01
C LYS A 33 4.20 -4.07 42.41
N LYS A 34 3.15 -4.13 43.24
CA LYS A 34 1.77 -4.35 42.76
C LYS A 34 1.30 -3.22 41.85
N ARG A 35 1.60 -1.96 42.19
CA ARG A 35 1.30 -0.80 41.33
C ARG A 35 2.11 -0.79 40.04
N LYS A 36 3.40 -1.16 40.09
CA LYS A 36 4.24 -1.31 38.90
C LYS A 36 3.75 -2.40 37.96
N ALA A 37 3.43 -3.59 38.49
CA ALA A 37 2.87 -4.68 37.69
C ALA A 37 1.52 -4.31 37.06
N ALA A 38 0.65 -3.59 37.79
CA ALA A 38 -0.60 -3.09 37.24
C ALA A 38 -0.39 -2.01 36.16
N ALA A 39 0.62 -1.14 36.33
CA ALA A 39 0.98 -0.14 35.33
C ALA A 39 1.62 -0.77 34.08
N GLU A 40 2.46 -1.79 34.25
CA GLU A 40 3.05 -2.58 33.17
C GLU A 40 1.99 -3.36 32.39
N ALA A 41 1.01 -3.96 33.08
CA ALA A 41 -0.12 -4.63 32.44
C ALA A 41 -0.97 -3.63 31.62
N ARG A 42 -1.28 -2.46 32.18
CA ARG A 42 -1.99 -1.39 31.46
C ARG A 42 -1.19 -0.85 30.29
N LYS A 43 0.14 -0.75 30.43
CA LYS A 43 1.02 -0.33 29.34
C LYS A 43 1.05 -1.38 28.23
N ALA A 44 1.13 -2.66 28.57
CA ALA A 44 1.06 -3.74 27.58
C ALA A 44 -0.28 -3.77 26.84
N GLU A 45 -1.40 -3.51 27.53
CA GLU A 45 -2.71 -3.35 26.89
C GLU A 45 -2.75 -2.11 25.97
N ALA A 46 -2.20 -0.98 26.39
CA ALA A 46 -2.10 0.22 25.57
C ALA A 46 -1.19 0.02 24.34
N ASP A 47 -0.06 -0.68 24.51
CA ASP A 47 0.87 -1.03 23.44
C ASP A 47 0.19 -1.98 22.43
N ASN A 48 -0.68 -2.89 22.88
CA ASN A 48 -1.49 -3.75 22.00
C ASN A 48 -2.57 -2.97 21.22
N ILE A 49 -3.23 -2.00 21.85
CA ILE A 49 -4.23 -1.15 21.16
C ILE A 49 -3.54 -0.26 20.12
N THR A 50 -2.35 0.27 20.44
CA THR A 50 -1.58 1.09 19.50
C THR A 50 -1.01 0.27 18.34
N SER A 51 -0.64 -1.00 18.56
CA SER A 51 -0.24 -1.89 17.44
C SER A 51 -1.39 -2.11 16.47
N TYR A 52 -2.62 -2.30 16.95
CA TYR A 52 -3.80 -2.37 16.09
C TYR A 52 -4.00 -1.06 15.32
N ALA A 53 -3.90 0.11 15.95
CA ALA A 53 -4.02 1.38 15.23
C ALA A 53 -2.96 1.54 14.12
N ALA A 54 -1.73 1.07 14.36
CA ALA A 54 -0.64 1.11 13.39
C ALA A 54 -0.89 0.17 12.19
N GLU A 55 -1.34 -1.07 12.45
CA GLU A 55 -1.69 -2.03 11.38
C GLU A 55 -2.81 -1.49 10.49
N TRP A 56 -3.81 -0.84 11.09
CA TRP A 56 -4.91 -0.25 10.33
C TRP A 56 -4.43 0.90 9.46
N LYS A 57 -3.56 1.75 10.00
CA LYS A 57 -2.95 2.84 9.24
C LYS A 57 -2.17 2.31 8.03
N GLU A 58 -1.33 1.30 8.22
CA GLU A 58 -0.57 0.68 7.13
C GLU A 58 -1.49 0.06 6.07
N LEU A 59 -2.56 -0.63 6.49
CA LEU A 59 -3.56 -1.19 5.58
C LEU A 59 -4.29 -0.10 4.77
N TYR A 60 -4.59 1.04 5.39
CA TYR A 60 -5.19 2.18 4.71
C TYR A 60 -4.23 2.82 3.71
N GLU A 61 -3.00 3.12 4.10
CA GLU A 61 -1.97 3.69 3.21
C GLU A 61 -1.72 2.78 2.00
N LYS A 62 -1.65 1.46 2.21
CA LYS A 62 -1.50 0.48 1.12
C LYS A 62 -2.73 0.41 0.21
N LYS A 63 -3.93 0.67 0.72
CA LYS A 63 -5.15 0.75 -0.11
C LYS A 63 -5.16 2.04 -0.92
N GLU A 64 -4.85 3.18 -0.31
CA GLU A 64 -4.79 4.46 -1.03
C GLU A 64 -3.74 4.43 -2.14
N HIS A 65 -2.54 3.92 -1.88
CA HIS A 65 -1.51 3.81 -2.90
C HIS A 65 -1.97 2.98 -4.10
N ARG A 66 -2.63 1.83 -3.85
CA ARG A 66 -3.21 1.00 -4.92
C ARG A 66 -4.31 1.71 -5.69
N VAL A 67 -5.14 2.51 -5.01
CA VAL A 67 -6.20 3.29 -5.69
C VAL A 67 -5.56 4.34 -6.61
N VAL A 68 -4.53 5.06 -6.15
CA VAL A 68 -3.81 6.05 -6.96
C VAL A 68 -3.12 5.41 -8.17
N GLU A 69 -2.47 4.25 -7.99
CA GLU A 69 -1.88 3.49 -9.10
C GLU A 69 -2.93 3.06 -10.13
N LEU A 70 -4.08 2.58 -9.67
CA LEU A 70 -5.17 2.16 -10.54
C LEU A 70 -5.79 3.34 -11.29
N ASP A 71 -6.00 4.47 -10.62
CA ASP A 71 -6.56 5.68 -11.22
C ASP A 71 -5.62 6.23 -12.30
N SER A 72 -4.32 6.32 -12.00
CA SER A 72 -3.30 6.70 -12.98
C SER A 72 -3.28 5.76 -14.20
N LYS A 73 -3.43 4.46 -13.97
CA LYS A 73 -3.50 3.48 -15.06
C LYS A 73 -4.79 3.62 -15.88
N ILE A 74 -5.90 3.95 -15.24
CA ILE A 74 -7.18 4.20 -15.93
C ILE A 74 -7.04 5.41 -16.85
N ASP A 75 -6.46 6.50 -16.37
CA ASP A 75 -6.24 7.70 -17.18
C ASP A 75 -5.34 7.43 -18.39
N GLN A 76 -4.24 6.68 -18.19
CA GLN A 76 -3.37 6.23 -19.28
C GLN A 76 -4.14 5.43 -20.34
N LEU A 77 -4.95 4.44 -19.90
CA LEU A 77 -5.74 3.62 -20.82
C LEU A 77 -6.81 4.44 -21.57
N TYR A 78 -7.39 5.46 -20.94
CA TYR A 78 -8.32 6.35 -21.62
C TYR A 78 -7.62 7.20 -22.69
N ALA A 79 -6.40 7.67 -22.43
CA ALA A 79 -5.60 8.40 -23.42
C ALA A 79 -5.25 7.50 -24.61
N GLU A 80 -4.67 6.32 -24.38
CA GLU A 80 -4.33 5.35 -25.43
C GLU A 80 -5.55 4.96 -26.27
N LYS A 81 -6.68 4.68 -25.62
CA LYS A 81 -7.93 4.36 -26.32
C LYS A 81 -8.41 5.51 -27.21
N ASN A 82 -8.21 6.76 -26.80
CA ASN A 82 -8.61 7.90 -27.60
C ASN A 82 -7.68 8.09 -28.81
N GLU A 83 -6.38 7.89 -28.64
CA GLU A 83 -5.40 7.89 -29.74
C GLU A 83 -5.69 6.78 -30.75
N ASP A 84 -5.97 5.56 -30.28
CA ASP A 84 -6.35 4.45 -31.15
C ASP A 84 -7.63 4.74 -31.93
N ARG A 85 -8.63 5.34 -31.27
CA ARG A 85 -9.87 5.79 -31.95
C ARG A 85 -9.58 6.83 -33.04
N GLN A 86 -8.65 7.75 -32.81
CA GLN A 86 -8.22 8.71 -33.84
C GLN A 86 -7.52 8.02 -34.99
N ARG A 87 -6.55 7.14 -34.70
CA ARG A 87 -5.82 6.36 -35.71
C ARG A 87 -6.74 5.51 -36.57
N ILE A 88 -7.74 4.85 -35.95
CA ILE A 88 -8.74 4.06 -36.67
C ILE A 88 -9.57 4.94 -37.60
N ARG A 89 -10.01 6.13 -37.15
CA ARG A 89 -10.73 7.07 -38.02
C ARG A 89 -9.90 7.51 -39.21
N GLU A 90 -8.66 7.93 -38.98
CA GLU A 90 -7.75 8.35 -40.06
C GLU A 90 -7.49 7.22 -41.08
N LEU A 91 -7.28 5.99 -40.60
CA LEU A 91 -7.10 4.83 -41.47
C LEU A 91 -8.36 4.50 -42.25
N THR A 92 -9.53 4.62 -41.61
CA THR A 92 -10.83 4.38 -42.26
C THR A 92 -11.07 5.41 -43.37
N GLU A 93 -10.78 6.68 -43.10
CA GLU A 93 -10.88 7.76 -44.11
C GLU A 93 -9.93 7.51 -45.29
N LYS A 94 -8.65 7.19 -45.00
CA LYS A 94 -7.66 6.87 -46.05
C LYS A 94 -8.10 5.66 -46.89
N ASN A 95 -8.57 4.60 -46.25
CA ASN A 95 -9.08 3.42 -46.98
C ASN A 95 -10.29 3.78 -47.85
N ALA A 96 -11.26 4.53 -47.32
CA ALA A 96 -12.41 4.97 -48.10
C ALA A 96 -11.99 5.84 -49.31
N THR A 97 -11.03 6.75 -49.14
CA THR A 97 -10.51 7.55 -50.27
C THR A 97 -9.83 6.67 -51.32
N LEU A 98 -9.01 5.71 -50.90
CA LEU A 98 -8.31 4.80 -51.80
C LEU A 98 -9.28 3.87 -52.52
N GLU A 99 -10.34 3.41 -51.86
CA GLU A 99 -11.40 2.62 -52.50
C GLU A 99 -12.11 3.42 -53.61
N ILE A 100 -12.45 4.68 -53.33
CA ILE A 100 -13.04 5.57 -54.35
C ILE A 100 -12.08 5.79 -55.52
N GLU A 101 -10.80 6.04 -55.25
CA GLU A 101 -9.78 6.21 -56.29
C GLU A 101 -9.60 4.94 -57.11
N LYS A 102 -9.55 3.78 -56.45
CA LYS A 102 -9.49 2.47 -57.10
C LYS A 102 -10.68 2.27 -58.02
N ILE A 103 -11.91 2.55 -57.56
CA ILE A 103 -13.12 2.45 -58.38
C ILE A 103 -13.03 3.40 -59.60
N LYS A 104 -12.56 4.64 -59.40
CA LYS A 104 -12.36 5.60 -60.50
C LYS A 104 -11.34 5.12 -61.53
N LEU A 105 -10.24 4.52 -61.08
CA LEU A 105 -9.19 3.99 -61.94
C LEU A 105 -9.66 2.73 -62.67
N GLU A 106 -10.37 1.83 -61.98
CA GLU A 106 -11.00 0.65 -62.59
C GLU A 106 -12.00 1.05 -63.67
N ALA A 107 -12.82 2.07 -63.44
CA ALA A 107 -13.72 2.62 -64.45
C ALA A 107 -12.98 3.23 -65.65
N LYS A 108 -11.76 3.76 -65.46
CA LYS A 108 -10.92 4.33 -66.53
C LYS A 108 -10.00 3.32 -67.20
N ARG A 109 -9.83 2.14 -66.62
CA ARG A 109 -8.96 1.08 -67.15
C ARG A 109 -9.45 0.67 -68.54
N CYS A 110 -8.50 0.45 -69.43
CA CYS A 110 -8.71 -0.19 -70.72
C CYS A 110 -7.88 -1.45 -70.74
N ASP A 111 -8.50 -2.59 -71.02
CA ASP A 111 -7.79 -3.87 -71.04
C ASP A 111 -7.00 -4.10 -72.35
N VAL A 112 -7.19 -3.22 -73.34
CA VAL A 112 -6.49 -3.27 -74.64
C VAL A 112 -5.26 -2.36 -74.63
N ARG A 113 -4.09 -2.92 -74.93
CA ARG A 113 -2.82 -2.18 -75.06
C ARG A 113 -2.87 -1.26 -76.28
N GLY A 114 -2.75 0.05 -76.06
CA GLY A 114 -2.82 1.08 -77.11
C GLY A 114 -4.21 1.66 -77.36
N CYS A 115 -5.23 1.26 -76.59
CA CYS A 115 -6.59 1.85 -76.59
C CYS A 115 -7.37 1.85 -77.92
N SER A 116 -6.90 1.16 -78.97
CA SER A 116 -7.67 0.97 -80.20
C SER A 116 -8.87 0.04 -79.93
N GLY A 117 -10.09 0.60 -79.84
CA GLY A 117 -11.29 -0.18 -79.52
C GLY A 117 -11.40 -0.56 -78.03
N ARG A 118 -11.33 0.46 -77.15
CA ARG A 118 -11.40 0.32 -75.69
C ARG A 118 -12.50 -0.64 -75.22
N LYS A 119 -12.15 -1.52 -74.30
CA LYS A 119 -13.09 -2.41 -73.58
C LYS A 119 -12.89 -2.26 -72.06
N PRO A 120 -13.98 -2.15 -71.27
CA PRO A 120 -15.37 -1.94 -71.72
C PRO A 120 -15.56 -0.58 -72.41
N PRO A 121 -16.56 -0.44 -73.30
CA PRO A 121 -16.95 0.85 -73.85
C PRO A 121 -17.25 1.83 -72.70
N SER A 122 -16.75 3.06 -72.81
CA SER A 122 -17.01 4.12 -71.84
C SER A 122 -17.97 5.10 -72.48
N ASP A 123 -19.10 5.35 -71.80
CA ASP A 123 -20.05 6.42 -72.16
C ASP A 123 -19.66 7.79 -71.56
N TYR A 124 -18.58 7.82 -70.78
CA TYR A 124 -17.87 9.04 -70.35
C TYR A 124 -16.77 9.43 -71.34
#